data_AF-A0A8J6S614-F1
#
_entry.id   AF-A0A8J6S614-F1
#
_cell.length_a   1.000
_cell.length_b   1.000
_cell.length_c   1.000
_cell.angle_alpha   90.00
_cell.angle_beta   90.00
_cell.angle_gamma   90.00
#
_symmetry.space_group_name_H-M   'P 1'
#
loop_
_entity.id
_entity.type
_entity.pdbx_description
1 polymer ?
#
loop_
_entity_poly.entity_id
_entity_poly.type
_entity_poly.pdbx_seq_one_letter_code
_entity_poly.pdbx_strand_id
1 'polypeptide(L)' 'MSLQELKNQAYKLSVSDRLDLVNAIVESLRRELRPQPDRKAAIDQMRGLAKTDAPAPTDAEVEAMLEERLVEKYLK' A
#
# COMPACT_ATOMS: atom_id res chain seq x y z
N MET A 1 13.04 28.33 -10.57
CA MET A 1 14.32 27.82 -11.10
C MET A 1 14.02 26.98 -12.33
N SER A 2 14.66 27.28 -13.46
CA SER A 2 14.49 26.53 -14.70
C SER A 2 15.25 25.20 -14.66
N LEU A 3 14.88 24.24 -15.51
CA LEU A 3 15.61 22.97 -15.63
C LEU A 3 17.08 23.18 -16.03
N GLN A 4 17.36 24.20 -16.84
CA GLN A 4 18.73 24.55 -17.22
C GLN A 4 19.54 25.08 -16.03
N GLU A 5 18.95 25.95 -15.21
CA GLU A 5 19.59 26.44 -13.98
C GLU A 5 19.91 25.28 -13.02
N LEU A 6 18.99 24.33 -12.88
CA LEU A 6 19.15 23.18 -11.98
C LEU A 6 20.26 22.23 -12.46
N LYS A 7 20.34 22.00 -13.78
CA LYS A 7 21.47 21.27 -14.40
C LYS A 7 22.80 21.96 -14.15
N ASN A 8 22.85 23.27 -14.33
CA ASN A 8 24.07 24.05 -14.10
C ASN A 8 24.51 24.02 -12.63
N GLN A 9 23.57 23.99 -11.67
CA GLN A 9 23.87 23.82 -10.26
C GLN A 9 24.36 22.40 -9.95
N ALA A 10 23.72 21.38 -10.50
CA ALA A 10 24.14 19.99 -10.32
C ALA A 10 25.57 19.74 -10.82
N TYR A 11 26.00 20.41 -11.89
CA TYR A 11 27.38 20.30 -12.39
C TYR A 11 28.45 20.97 -11.52
N LYS A 12 28.06 21.87 -10.60
CA LYS A 12 28.98 22.49 -9.64
C LYS A 12 29.28 21.59 -8.44
N LEU A 13 28.51 20.53 -8.26
CA LEU A 13 28.66 19.58 -7.16
C LEU A 13 29.87 18.66 -7.36
N SER A 14 30.36 18.08 -6.27
CA SER A 14 31.38 17.03 -6.34
C SER A 14 30.85 15.80 -7.09
N VAL A 15 31.73 14.87 -7.49
CA VAL A 15 31.28 13.62 -8.12
C VAL A 15 30.39 12.82 -7.16
N SER A 16 30.75 12.77 -5.87
CA SER A 16 29.96 12.05 -4.84
C SER A 16 28.57 12.64 -4.71
N ASP A 17 28.46 13.95 -4.53
CA ASP A 17 27.18 14.63 -4.35
C ASP A 17 26.28 14.50 -5.59
N ARG A 18 26.88 14.45 -6.80
CA ARG A 18 26.13 14.17 -8.03
C ARG A 18 25.55 12.76 -8.04
N LEU A 19 26.30 11.76 -7.58
CA LEU A 19 25.79 10.40 -7.47
C LEU A 19 24.68 10.30 -6.43
N ASP A 20 24.83 10.97 -5.29
CA ASP A 20 23.80 11.02 -4.25
C ASP A 20 22.52 11.70 -4.76
N LEU A 21 22.66 12.80 -5.52
CA LEU A 21 21.53 13.46 -6.16
C LEU A 21 20.82 12.57 -7.18
N VAL A 22 21.56 11.81 -7.99
CA VAL A 22 20.96 10.84 -8.93
C VAL A 22 20.16 9.78 -8.17
N ASN A 23 20.74 9.21 -7.10
CA ASN A 23 20.05 8.22 -6.27
C ASN A 23 18.76 8.79 -5.66
N ALA A 24 18.79 10.02 -5.14
CA ALA A 24 17.63 10.69 -4.59
C ALA A 24 16.51 10.89 -5.63
N ILE A 25 16.86 11.31 -6.85
CA ILE A 25 15.89 11.46 -7.96
C ILE A 25 15.28 10.11 -8.34
N VAL A 26 16.11 9.07 -8.48
CA VAL A 26 15.63 7.71 -8.80
C VAL A 26 14.66 7.20 -7.74
N GLU A 27 14.96 7.41 -6.45
CA GLU A 27 14.05 7.01 -5.37
C GLU A 27 12.75 7.82 -5.34
N SER A 28 12.80 9.11 -5.67
CA SER A 28 11.60 9.93 -5.83
C SER A 28 10.68 9.38 -6.93
N LEU A 29 11.27 9.11 -8.10
CA LEU A 29 10.53 8.55 -9.24
C LEU A 29 9.97 7.16 -8.93
N ARG A 30 10.72 6.31 -8.22
CA ARG A 30 10.22 5.00 -7.78
C ARG A 30 9.00 5.11 -6.87
N ARG A 31 8.91 6.13 -6.02
CA ARG A 31 7.74 6.33 -5.15
C ARG A 31 6.52 6.77 -5.94
N GLU A 32 6.69 7.65 -6.92
CA GLU A 32 5.59 8.14 -7.76
C GLU A 32 5.12 7.10 -8.78
N LEU A 33 6.06 6.37 -9.40
CA LEU A 33 5.79 5.37 -10.43
C LEU A 33 5.49 3.99 -9.87
N ARG A 34 5.64 3.78 -8.56
CA ARG A 34 5.20 2.52 -7.94
C ARG A 34 3.72 2.36 -8.28
N PRO A 35 3.34 1.27 -8.98
CA PRO A 35 1.94 0.97 -9.16
C PRO A 35 1.34 0.90 -7.76
N GLN A 36 0.38 1.79 -7.46
CA GLN A 36 -0.44 1.54 -6.29
C GLN A 36 -1.02 0.14 -6.51
N PRO A 37 -0.86 -0.78 -5.55
CA PRO A 37 -1.56 -2.05 -5.64
C PRO A 37 -3.03 -1.68 -5.81
N ASP A 38 -3.64 -2.14 -6.90
CA ASP A 38 -5.06 -1.93 -7.14
C ASP A 38 -5.80 -2.67 -6.04
N ARG A 39 -6.06 -1.94 -4.94
CA ARG A 39 -6.68 -2.48 -3.74
C ARG A 39 -8.03 -3.08 -4.08
N LYS A 40 -8.72 -2.52 -5.08
CA LYS A 40 -10.01 -3.02 -5.53
C LYS A 40 -9.85 -4.35 -6.23
N ALA A 41 -8.91 -4.47 -7.18
CA ALA A 41 -8.60 -5.75 -7.82
C ALA A 41 -8.13 -6.81 -6.82
N ALA A 42 -7.30 -6.44 -5.84
CA ALA A 42 -6.86 -7.35 -4.78
C ALA A 42 -8.03 -7.81 -3.89
N ILE A 43 -8.94 -6.90 -3.50
CA ILE A 43 -10.16 -7.25 -2.74
C ILE A 43 -11.08 -8.16 -3.57
N ASP A 44 -11.25 -7.88 -4.86
CA ASP A 44 -12.11 -8.70 -5.74
C ASP A 44 -11.53 -10.11 -5.95
N GLN A 45 -10.21 -10.25 -6.05
CA GLN A 45 -9.53 -11.56 -6.07
C GLN A 45 -9.71 -12.31 -4.73
N MET A 46 -9.55 -11.62 -3.60
CA MET A 46 -9.73 -12.23 -2.27
C MET A 46 -11.19 -12.60 -1.97
N ARG A 47 -12.16 -11.87 -2.52
CA ARG A 47 -13.59 -12.17 -2.37
C ARG A 47 -13.91 -13.60 -2.79
N GLY A 48 -13.22 -14.13 -3.82
CA GLY A 48 -13.35 -15.52 -4.25
C GLY A 48 -12.86 -16.55 -3.23
N LEU A 49 -11.82 -16.22 -2.45
CA LEU A 49 -11.29 -17.08 -1.39
C LEU A 49 -12.19 -17.12 -0.15
N ALA A 50 -12.97 -16.06 0.08
CA ALA A 50 -13.90 -15.97 1.21
C ALA A 50 -15.30 -16.55 0.89
N LYS A 51 -15.53 -17.05 -0.33
CA LYS A 51 -16.78 -17.73 -0.68
C LYS A 51 -16.77 -19.14 -0.09
N THR A 52 -17.73 -19.43 0.77
CA THR A 52 -18.05 -20.78 1.21
C THR A 52 -19.22 -21.32 0.38
N ASP A 53 -19.33 -22.64 0.23
CA ASP A 53 -20.50 -23.27 -0.41
C ASP A 53 -21.77 -23.15 0.45
N ALA A 54 -21.61 -22.73 1.70
CA ALA A 54 -22.71 -22.50 2.63
C ALA A 54 -23.45 -21.19 2.31
N PRO A 55 -24.77 -21.13 2.55
CA PRO A 55 -25.51 -19.88 2.46
C PRO A 55 -24.93 -18.85 3.44
N ALA A 56 -25.13 -17.57 3.12
CA ALA A 56 -24.77 -16.50 4.04
C ALA A 56 -25.54 -16.67 5.37
N PRO A 57 -24.89 -16.46 6.52
CA PRO A 57 -25.55 -16.56 7.82
C PRO A 57 -26.66 -15.53 7.93
N THR A 58 -27.69 -15.88 8.68
CA THR A 58 -28.79 -14.98 9.05
C THR A 58 -28.33 -13.96 10.08
N ASP A 59 -29.06 -12.85 10.21
CA ASP A 59 -28.72 -11.78 11.16
C ASP A 59 -28.59 -12.28 12.61
N ALA A 60 -29.44 -13.22 13.02
CA ALA A 60 -29.39 -13.83 14.35
C ALA A 60 -28.13 -14.70 14.55
N GLU A 61 -27.70 -15.43 13.53
CA GLU A 61 -26.46 -16.22 13.57
C GLU A 61 -25.23 -15.31 13.61
N VAL A 62 -25.27 -14.19 12.89
CA VAL A 62 -24.20 -13.18 12.93
C VAL A 62 -24.08 -12.55 14.33
N GLU A 63 -25.20 -12.24 14.98
CA GLU A 63 -25.22 -11.71 16.35
C GLU A 63 -24.53 -12.67 17.33
N ALA A 64 -24.88 -13.96 17.28
CA ALA A 64 -24.25 -14.98 18.11
C ALA A 64 -22.74 -15.14 17.84
N MET A 65 -22.31 -15.11 16.57
CA MET A 65 -20.88 -15.16 16.20
C MET A 65 -20.09 -13.95 16.74
N LEU A 66 -20.71 -12.77 16.76
CA LEU A 66 -20.09 -11.56 17.29
C LEU A 66 -19.95 -11.62 18.82
N GLU A 67 -20.97 -12.12 19.53
CA GLU A 67 -20.91 -12.34 20.98
C GLU A 67 -19.81 -13.31 21.37
N GLU A 68 -19.73 -14.46 20.68
CA GLU A 68 -18.68 -15.47 20.91
C GLU A 68 -17.30 -14.85 20.70
N ARG A 69 -17.09 -14.09 19.61
CA ARG A 69 -15.82 -13.41 19.33
C ARG A 69 -15.46 -12.35 20.39
N LEU A 70 -16.44 -11.65 20.94
CA LEU A 70 -16.21 -10.65 22.01
C LEU A 70 -15.76 -11.34 23.30
N VAL A 71 -16.39 -12.47 23.66
CA VAL A 71 -15.98 -13.29 24.80
C VAL A 71 -14.55 -13.79 24.60
N GLU A 72 -14.23 -14.38 23.45
CA GLU A 72 -12.89 -14.88 23.16
C GLU A 72 -11.81 -13.80 23.22
N LYS A 73 -12.12 -12.59 22.73
CA LYS A 73 -11.16 -11.50 22.66
C LYS A 73 -10.85 -10.88 24.02
N TYR A 74 -11.82 -10.84 24.93
CA TYR A 74 -11.74 -10.04 26.16
C TYR A 74 -11.82 -10.84 27.46
N LEU A 75 -12.26 -12.09 27.42
CA LEU A 75 -12.48 -12.95 28.60
C LEU A 75 -11.62 -14.24 28.58
N LYS A 76 -10.73 -14.37 27.60
CA LYS A 76 -9.73 -15.43 27.47
C LYS A 76 -8.33 -14.81 27.45
#